data_AF-A0A933YIL2-F1
#
_entry.id   AF-A0A933YIL2-F1
#
_cell.length_a   1.000
_cell.length_b   1.000
_cell.length_c   1.000
_cell.angle_alpha   90.00
_cell.angle_beta   90.00
_cell.angle_gamma   90.00
#
_symmetry.space_group_name_H-M   'P 1'
#
loop_
_entity.id
_entity.type
_entity.pdbx_description
1 polymer ?
#
loop_
_entity_poly.entity_id
_entity_poly.type
_entity_poly.pdbx_seq_one_letter_code
_entity_poly.pdbx_strand_id
1 'polypeptide(L)' 'MRQLAITIKAPARARKVLVELDANQFETLASVLGFFSTDFLASVNRAEKDLVAGQTREISSLKELRNKFD' A
#
# COMPACT_ATOMS: atom_id res chain seq x y z
N MET A 1 7.72 -21.33 -6.32
CA MET A 1 7.83 -19.91 -5.92
C MET A 1 8.37 -19.13 -7.10
N ARG A 2 7.68 -18.08 -7.56
CA ARG A 2 8.10 -17.23 -8.69
C ARG A 2 8.92 -16.07 -8.13
N GLN A 3 10.11 -15.84 -8.67
CA GLN A 3 10.99 -14.74 -8.23
C GLN A 3 10.67 -13.49 -9.05
N LEU A 4 10.35 -12.38 -8.38
CA LEU A 4 10.17 -11.06 -8.99
C LEU A 4 11.49 -10.29 -8.87
N ALA A 5 12.01 -9.82 -10.00
CA ALA A 5 13.20 -8.97 -10.03
C ALA A 5 12.78 -7.50 -9.83
N ILE A 6 12.95 -6.99 -8.62
CA ILE A 6 12.59 -5.62 -8.25
C ILE A 6 13.86 -4.78 -8.16
N THR A 7 13.91 -3.65 -8.86
CA THR A 7 15.04 -2.72 -8.76
C THR A 7 14.75 -1.70 -7.67
N ILE A 8 15.63 -1.68 -6.66
CA ILE A 8 15.54 -0.72 -5.55
C ILE A 8 16.71 0.25 -5.67
N LYS A 9 16.40 1.50 -6.01
CA LYS A 9 17.37 2.61 -6.00
C LYS A 9 17.27 3.32 -4.66
N ALA A 10 18.18 3.00 -3.75
CA ALA A 10 18.32 3.64 -2.45
C ALA A 10 19.68 4.34 -2.35
N PRO A 11 19.76 5.67 -2.47
CA PRO A 11 21.01 6.39 -2.21
C PRO A 11 21.47 6.14 -0.77
N ALA A 12 22.78 5.99 -0.55
CA ALA A 12 23.34 5.83 0.79
C ALA A 12 22.90 7.01 1.68
N ARG A 13 22.14 6.72 2.75
CA ARG A 13 21.54 7.65 3.73
C ARG A 13 20.23 8.36 3.31
N ALA A 14 19.59 7.99 2.21
CA ALA A 14 18.29 8.57 1.84
C ALA A 14 17.13 7.94 2.63
N ARG A 15 16.23 8.78 3.16
CA ARG A 15 14.92 8.34 3.71
C ARG A 15 13.92 7.93 2.61
N LYS A 16 14.23 8.25 1.35
CA LYS A 16 13.38 7.99 0.19
C LYS A 16 13.96 6.82 -0.61
N VAL A 17 13.12 5.84 -0.90
CA VAL A 17 13.44 4.68 -1.72
C VAL A 17 12.62 4.76 -3.00
N LEU A 18 13.26 4.61 -4.16
CA LEU A 18 12.56 4.45 -5.43
C LEU A 18 12.55 2.97 -5.80
N VAL A 19 11.36 2.44 -6.04
CA VAL A 19 11.13 1.05 -6.47
C VAL A 19 10.62 1.10 -7.90
N GLU A 20 11.35 0.47 -8.81
CA GLU A 20 10.98 0.37 -10.22
C GLU A 20 10.50 -1.06 -10.52
N LEU A 21 9.31 -1.15 -11.12
CA LEU A 21 8.61 -2.39 -11.49
C LEU A 21 8.06 -2.23 -12.90
N ASP A 22 8.07 -3.30 -13.70
CA ASP A 22 7.25 -3.34 -14.91
C ASP A 22 5.77 -3.61 -14.58
N ALA A 23 4.88 -3.37 -15.55
CA ALA A 23 3.44 -3.50 -15.36
C ALA A 23 3.01 -4.92 -14.94
N ASN A 24 3.61 -5.96 -15.53
CA ASN A 24 3.27 -7.35 -15.23
C ASN A 24 3.72 -7.75 -13.82
N GLN A 25 4.91 -7.26 -13.41
CA GLN A 25 5.42 -7.44 -12.06
C GLN A 25 4.53 -6.75 -11.03
N PHE A 26 4.06 -5.53 -11.33
CA PHE A 26 3.13 -4.81 -10.48
C PHE A 26 1.79 -5.53 -10.34
N GLU A 27 1.18 -5.98 -11.44
CA GLU A 27 -0.06 -6.75 -11.41
C GLU A 27 0.08 -8.05 -10.60
N THR A 28 1.18 -8.76 -10.80
CA THR A 28 1.49 -9.98 -10.02
C THR A 28 1.60 -9.66 -8.54
N LEU A 29 2.32 -8.60 -8.17
CA LEU A 29 2.48 -8.16 -6.79
C LEU A 29 1.14 -7.75 -6.17
N ALA A 30 0.35 -6.95 -6.88
CA ALA A 30 -0.98 -6.51 -6.46
C ALA A 30 -1.93 -7.71 -6.24
N SER A 31 -1.86 -8.71 -7.12
CA SER A 31 -2.61 -9.96 -6.96
C SER A 31 -2.18 -10.74 -5.71
N VAL A 32 -0.87 -10.88 -5.47
CA VAL A 32 -0.34 -11.59 -4.28
C VAL A 32 -0.71 -10.86 -2.99
N LEU A 33 -0.72 -9.53 -3.00
CA LEU A 33 -1.12 -8.70 -1.87
C LEU A 33 -2.64 -8.60 -1.69
N GLY A 34 -3.43 -9.23 -2.56
CA GLY A 34 -4.90 -9.27 -2.45
C GLY A 34 -5.61 -7.96 -2.80
N PHE A 35 -4.96 -7.06 -3.53
CA PHE A 35 -5.51 -5.74 -3.89
C PHE A 35 -6.73 -5.80 -4.83
N PHE A 36 -7.04 -6.97 -5.36
CA PHE A 36 -8.23 -7.22 -6.18
C PHE A 36 -9.28 -8.09 -5.48
N SER A 37 -9.08 -8.42 -4.21
CA SER A 37 -10.06 -9.18 -3.44
C SER A 37 -11.32 -8.34 -3.19
N THR A 38 -12.47 -8.99 -3.13
CA THR A 38 -13.76 -8.33 -2.84
C THR A 38 -13.70 -7.53 -1.53
N ASP A 39 -13.05 -8.10 -0.50
CA ASP A 39 -12.90 -7.45 0.81
C ASP A 39 -12.04 -6.19 0.73
N PHE A 40 -10.93 -6.24 -0.02
CA PHE A 40 -10.08 -5.07 -0.23
C PHE A 40 -10.83 -3.98 -1.00
N LEU A 41 -11.49 -4.32 -2.12
CA LEU A 41 -12.28 -3.36 -2.90
C LEU A 41 -13.42 -2.75 -2.08
N ALA A 42 -14.09 -3.54 -1.24
CA ALA A 42 -15.09 -3.03 -0.30
C ALA A 42 -14.46 -2.06 0.72
N SER A 43 -13.24 -2.34 1.20
CA SER A 43 -12.53 -1.45 2.11
C SER A 43 -12.16 -0.12 1.46
N VAL A 44 -11.73 -0.11 0.20
CA VAL A 44 -11.42 1.10 -0.57
C VAL A 44 -12.68 1.95 -0.74
N ASN A 45 -13.79 1.33 -1.15
CA ASN A 45 -15.07 2.04 -1.29
C ASN A 45 -15.54 2.69 0.02
N ARG A 46 -15.31 2.04 1.18
CA ARG A 46 -15.59 2.65 2.48
C ARG A 46 -14.67 3.85 2.74
N ALA A 47 -13.37 3.69 2.51
CA ALA A 47 -12.40 4.76 2.69
C ALA A 47 -12.68 5.99 1.81
N GLU A 48 -13.14 5.80 0.56
CA GLU A 48 -13.56 6.89 -0.32
C GLU A 48 -14.79 7.63 0.22
N LYS A 49 -15.77 6.91 0.75
CA LYS A 49 -16.94 7.52 1.39
C LYS A 49 -16.54 8.33 2.62
N ASP A 50 -15.65 7.80 3.46
CA ASP A 50 -15.14 8.48 4.64
C ASP A 50 -14.36 9.75 4.25
N LEU A 51 -13.58 9.70 3.17
CA LEU A 51 -12.88 10.85 2.61
C LEU A 51 -13.85 11.95 2.17
N VAL A 52 -14.88 11.61 1.40
CA VAL A 52 -15.91 12.55 0.93
C VAL A 52 -16.71 13.14 2.09
N ALA A 53 -17.00 12.33 3.11
CA ALA A 53 -17.73 12.75 4.30
C ALA A 53 -16.87 13.56 5.30
N GLY A 54 -15.57 13.75 5.03
CA GLY A 54 -14.64 14.43 5.93
C GLY A 54 -14.31 13.63 7.20
N GLN A 55 -14.59 12.33 7.23
CA GLN A 55 -14.32 11.43 8.35
C GLN A 55 -12.89 10.89 8.33
N THR A 56 -11.93 11.73 7.99
CA THR A 56 -10.51 11.39 7.93
C THR A 56 -9.75 12.00 9.09
N ARG A 57 -8.71 11.32 9.54
CA ARG A 57 -7.74 11.86 10.50
C ARG A 57 -6.34 11.81 9.91
N GLU A 58 -5.55 12.84 10.16
CA GLU A 58 -4.12 12.78 9.90
C GLU A 58 -3.45 11.85 10.92
N ILE A 59 -2.44 11.10 10.46
CA ILE A 59 -1.57 10.29 11.32
C ILE A 59 -0.15 10.77 11.11
N SER A 60 0.58 10.98 12.21
CA SER A 60 1.98 11.40 12.17
C SER A 60 2.91 10.25 11.75
N SER A 61 2.47 9.00 11.98
CA SER A 61 3.20 7.81 11.54
C SER A 61 2.29 6.58 11.40
N LEU A 62 2.72 5.62 10.59
CA LEU A 62 2.03 4.32 10.46
C LEU A 62 1.98 3.52 11.77
N LYS A 63 2.86 3.80 12.74
CA LYS A 63 2.83 3.14 14.05
C LYS A 63 1.53 3.40 14.80
N GLU A 64 0.88 4.53 14.55
CA GLU A 64 -0.42 4.87 15.15
C GLU A 64 -1.55 3.92 14.72
N LEU A 65 -1.40 3.22 13.60
CA LEU A 65 -2.39 2.25 13.15
C LEU A 65 -2.38 1.01 14.05
N ARG A 66 -1.23 0.65 14.63
CA ARG A 66 -1.11 -0.56 15.48
C ARG A 66 -1.96 -0.46 16.75
N ASN A 67 -1.99 0.71 17.38
CA ASN A 67 -2.68 0.93 18.66
C ASN A 67 -4.21 1.01 18.55
N LYS A 68 -4.79 0.91 17.35
CA LYS A 68 -6.24 0.94 17.13
C LYS A 68 -6.86 -0.43 16.86
N PHE A 69 -6.04 -1.49 16.81
CA PHE A 69 -6.50 -2.87 16.56
C PHE A 69 -6.17 -3.84 17.71
N ASP A 70 -5.63 -3.34 18.81
CA ASP A 70 -5.56 -4.02 20.13
C ASP A 70 -6.75 -3.55 21.00
#